data_AF-A0A1I3FG85-F1
#
_entry.id   AF-A0A1I3FG85-F1
#
_cell.length_a   1.000
_cell.length_b   1.000
_cell.length_c   1.000
_cell.angle_alpha   90.00
_cell.angle_beta   90.00
_cell.angle_gamma   90.00
#
_symmetry.space_group_name_H-M   'P 1'
#
loop_
_entity.id
_entity.type
_entity.pdbx_description
1 polymer ?
#
loop_
_entity_poly.entity_id
_entity_poly.type
_entity_poly.pdbx_seq_one_letter_code
_entity_poly.pdbx_strand_id
1 'polypeptide(L)'
;MKKRLVGLITTMIVVVIIGGCSTNMKESVTLNDRQIDILLSEDLPTEWNKLTPNQQKSIQAIEEMLEYLEDKYDKEFIYAGYKLPDMLGYDEESLRVYANGDNPKTDCFTVERTEDGFTDNYSEVLAYDAYQCMLDEAVKEIANDYVMKIFADIGKVDESNNVVNASAVVIVDSDKVENEDELAQEIEESIYNVDGVDNISLYFVKNTSVSDLTRDNWEETFKMENIVKNYFTVREDILK
;
A
#
# COMPACT_ATOMS: atom_id res chain seq x y z
N MET A 1 -16.70 19.30 -44.86
CA MET A 1 -16.14 19.02 -46.20
C MET A 1 -14.73 18.44 -46.05
N LYS A 2 -14.47 17.34 -46.75
CA LYS A 2 -13.21 16.55 -46.76
C LYS A 2 -11.99 17.31 -47.29
N LYS A 3 -10.80 16.92 -46.83
CA LYS A 3 -9.61 16.39 -47.59
C LYS A 3 -8.40 16.34 -46.62
N ARG A 4 -7.88 15.19 -46.15
CA ARG A 4 -7.05 14.11 -46.77
C ARG A 4 -5.71 14.57 -47.38
N LEU A 5 -4.59 14.08 -46.81
CA LEU A 5 -3.53 13.28 -47.49
C LEU A 5 -2.53 12.71 -46.44
N VAL A 6 -2.59 11.42 -46.09
CA VAL A 6 -1.80 10.25 -46.56
C VAL A 6 -0.32 10.23 -46.15
N GLY A 7 0.03 9.24 -45.33
CA GLY A 7 1.33 8.59 -45.29
C GLY A 7 1.13 7.08 -45.17
N LEU A 8 1.46 6.34 -46.22
CA LEU A 8 1.47 4.88 -46.28
C LEU A 8 2.53 4.33 -45.31
N ILE A 9 2.18 3.35 -44.47
CA ILE A 9 3.13 2.32 -44.04
C ILE A 9 2.51 0.96 -44.35
N THR A 10 3.07 0.35 -45.39
CA THR A 10 2.79 -0.98 -45.89
C THR A 10 3.54 -1.98 -45.01
N THR A 11 2.83 -2.90 -44.36
CA THR A 11 3.48 -4.07 -43.76
C THR A 11 2.77 -5.34 -44.23
N MET A 12 3.57 -6.23 -44.81
CA MET A 12 3.23 -7.50 -45.44
C MET A 12 2.35 -8.39 -44.55
N ILE A 13 1.26 -8.87 -45.13
CA ILE A 13 0.50 -10.01 -44.62
C ILE A 13 1.26 -11.27 -45.04
N VAL A 14 1.86 -11.98 -44.08
CA VAL A 14 2.28 -13.36 -44.26
C VAL A 14 1.13 -14.24 -43.79
N VAL A 15 0.35 -14.74 -44.76
CA VAL A 15 -0.68 -15.76 -44.53
C VAL A 15 0.02 -17.11 -44.44
N VAL A 16 0.19 -17.62 -43.21
CA VAL A 16 0.39 -19.06 -42.98
C VAL A 16 -0.93 -19.63 -42.51
N ILE A 17 -1.69 -20.20 -43.46
CA ILE A 17 -2.84 -21.06 -43.16
C ILE A 17 -2.25 -22.41 -42.78
N ILE A 18 -2.18 -22.69 -41.47
CA ILE A 18 -2.15 -24.06 -40.99
C ILE A 18 -3.55 -24.35 -40.44
N GLY A 19 -4.20 -25.30 -41.11
CA GLY A 19 -5.54 -25.74 -40.80
C GLY A 19 -5.67 -26.23 -39.37
N GLY A 20 -6.76 -25.81 -38.74
CA GLY A 20 -7.22 -26.27 -37.45
C GLY A 20 -8.63 -25.74 -37.25
N CYS A 21 -9.59 -26.32 -37.97
CA CYS A 21 -11.00 -26.12 -37.66
C CYS A 21 -11.26 -26.82 -36.32
N SER A 22 -11.10 -26.08 -35.23
CA SER A 22 -11.68 -26.44 -33.93
C SER A 22 -12.61 -25.30 -33.56
N THR A 23 -13.88 -25.44 -33.92
CA THR A 23 -14.97 -24.66 -33.35
C THR A 23 -15.11 -25.06 -31.89
N ASN A 24 -14.24 -24.54 -31.03
CA ASN A 24 -14.50 -24.53 -29.61
C ASN A 24 -15.61 -23.51 -29.40
N MET A 25 -16.82 -23.98 -29.06
CA MET A 25 -17.86 -23.12 -28.51
C MET A 25 -17.23 -22.38 -27.34
N LYS A 26 -16.90 -21.10 -27.52
CA LYS A 26 -16.51 -20.22 -26.42
C LYS A 26 -17.72 -20.18 -25.50
N GLU A 27 -17.64 -20.85 -24.36
CA GLU A 27 -18.51 -20.58 -23.24
C GLU A 27 -18.55 -19.05 -23.05
N SER A 28 -19.75 -18.49 -23.02
CA SER A 28 -19.91 -17.06 -22.76
C SER A 28 -19.57 -16.84 -21.30
N VAL A 29 -18.32 -16.47 -21.02
CA VAL A 29 -17.92 -15.97 -19.69
C VAL A 29 -18.83 -14.80 -19.37
N THR A 30 -19.57 -14.94 -18.27
CA THR A 30 -20.46 -13.91 -17.74
C THR A 30 -19.75 -13.29 -16.55
N LEU A 31 -19.46 -11.99 -16.64
CA LEU A 31 -18.86 -11.25 -15.54
C LEU A 31 -19.88 -11.08 -14.42
N ASN A 32 -19.42 -11.20 -13.17
CA ASN A 32 -20.25 -10.86 -12.01
C ASN A 32 -20.34 -9.33 -11.81
N ASP A 33 -21.22 -8.89 -10.92
CA ASP A 33 -21.45 -7.46 -10.69
C ASP A 33 -20.18 -6.73 -10.20
N ARG A 34 -19.41 -7.35 -9.30
CA ARG A 34 -18.13 -6.79 -8.80
C ARG A 34 -17.11 -6.59 -9.91
N GLN A 35 -16.97 -7.58 -10.80
CA GLN A 35 -16.08 -7.49 -11.95
C GLN A 35 -16.52 -6.40 -12.93
N ILE A 36 -17.83 -6.23 -13.12
CA ILE A 36 -18.38 -5.15 -13.95
C ILE A 36 -18.03 -3.79 -13.34
N ASP A 37 -18.22 -3.62 -12.03
CA ASP A 37 -17.93 -2.37 -11.33
C ASP A 37 -16.44 -2.02 -11.38
N ILE A 38 -15.55 -3.01 -11.20
CA ILE A 38 -14.10 -2.82 -11.32
C ILE A 38 -13.74 -2.37 -12.74
N LEU A 39 -14.26 -3.02 -13.78
CA LEU A 39 -14.00 -2.62 -15.16
C LEU A 39 -14.49 -1.21 -15.47
N LEU A 40 -15.67 -0.83 -14.96
CA LEU A 40 -16.21 0.52 -15.13
C LEU A 40 -15.33 1.57 -14.42
N SER A 41 -14.79 1.24 -13.24
CA SER A 41 -13.91 2.13 -12.48
C SER A 41 -12.59 2.45 -13.20
N GLU A 42 -12.14 1.53 -14.06
CA GLU A 42 -10.93 1.63 -14.89
C GLU A 42 -11.23 2.11 -16.33
N ASP A 43 -12.44 2.61 -16.61
CA ASP A 43 -12.90 3.01 -17.95
C ASP A 43 -12.78 1.88 -19.02
N LEU A 44 -12.96 0.63 -18.61
CA LEU A 44 -12.84 -0.56 -19.47
C LEU A 44 -14.20 -1.09 -19.97
N PRO A 45 -14.23 -1.82 -21.11
CA PRO A 45 -15.45 -2.47 -21.59
C PRO A 45 -15.96 -3.55 -20.64
N THR A 46 -17.26 -3.57 -20.38
CA THR A 46 -17.92 -4.60 -19.54
C THR A 46 -18.38 -5.84 -20.32
N GLU A 47 -18.16 -5.86 -21.64
CA GLU A 47 -18.42 -7.04 -22.46
C GLU A 47 -17.14 -7.88 -22.56
N TRP A 48 -17.18 -9.13 -22.11
CA TRP A 48 -16.02 -10.04 -22.07
C TRP A 48 -15.22 -10.10 -23.39
N ASN A 49 -15.92 -10.14 -24.52
CA ASN A 49 -15.31 -10.24 -25.85
C ASN A 49 -14.64 -8.94 -26.34
N LYS A 50 -14.88 -7.81 -25.67
CA LYS A 50 -14.24 -6.52 -25.96
C LYS A 50 -12.98 -6.29 -25.12
N LEU A 51 -12.77 -7.09 -24.06
CA LEU A 51 -11.55 -7.09 -23.28
C LEU A 51 -10.40 -7.72 -24.07
N THR A 52 -9.20 -7.15 -23.90
CA THR A 52 -7.96 -7.78 -24.36
C THR A 52 -7.67 -9.06 -23.57
N PRO A 53 -6.85 -9.99 -24.09
CA PRO A 53 -6.49 -11.21 -23.36
C PRO A 53 -5.87 -10.94 -21.98
N ASN A 54 -5.12 -9.84 -21.83
CA ASN A 54 -4.54 -9.48 -20.54
C ASN A 54 -5.61 -8.98 -19.58
N GLN A 55 -6.53 -8.10 -20.02
CA GLN A 55 -7.63 -7.63 -19.19
C GLN A 55 -8.56 -8.77 -18.75
N GLN A 56 -8.80 -9.76 -19.63
CA GLN A 56 -9.55 -10.96 -19.30
C GLN A 56 -8.89 -11.75 -18.16
N LYS A 57 -7.56 -11.92 -18.21
CA LYS A 57 -6.81 -12.59 -17.14
C LYS A 57 -6.81 -11.77 -15.87
N SER A 58 -6.59 -10.46 -15.96
CA SER A 58 -6.55 -9.56 -14.81
C SER A 58 -7.88 -9.57 -14.05
N ILE A 59 -9.02 -9.44 -14.73
CA ILE A 59 -10.32 -9.40 -14.04
C ILE A 59 -10.69 -10.74 -13.38
N GLN A 60 -10.18 -11.85 -13.91
CA GLN A 60 -10.30 -13.16 -13.27
C GLN A 60 -9.39 -13.27 -12.05
N ALA A 61 -8.12 -12.88 -12.18
CA ALA A 61 -7.16 -12.93 -11.08
C ALA A 61 -7.53 -12.01 -9.91
N ILE A 62 -8.06 -10.82 -10.21
CA ILE A 62 -8.58 -9.89 -9.20
C ILE A 62 -9.69 -10.58 -8.39
N GLU A 63 -10.62 -11.27 -9.05
CA GLU A 63 -11.70 -11.98 -8.38
C GLU A 63 -11.17 -13.12 -7.50
N GLU A 64 -10.23 -13.93 -7.99
CA GLU A 64 -9.60 -15.01 -7.21
C GLU A 64 -8.90 -14.48 -5.94
N MET A 65 -8.20 -13.34 -6.05
CA MET A 65 -7.51 -12.72 -4.92
C MET A 65 -8.48 -12.11 -3.91
N LEU A 66 -9.62 -11.57 -4.36
CA LEU A 66 -10.67 -11.07 -3.47
C LEU A 66 -11.39 -12.21 -2.75
N GLU A 67 -11.76 -13.28 -3.47
CA GLU A 67 -12.35 -14.49 -2.87
C GLU A 67 -11.43 -15.12 -1.82
N TYR A 68 -10.11 -15.16 -2.08
CA TYR A 68 -9.12 -15.60 -1.10
C TYR A 68 -9.20 -14.81 0.22
N LEU A 69 -9.29 -13.48 0.16
CA LEU A 69 -9.38 -12.64 1.35
C LEU A 69 -10.70 -12.82 2.08
N GLU A 70 -11.80 -12.88 1.32
CA GLU A 70 -13.15 -13.07 1.86
C GLU A 70 -13.27 -14.42 2.59
N ASP A 71 -12.72 -15.48 2.01
CA ASP A 71 -12.66 -16.81 2.63
C ASP A 71 -11.77 -16.82 3.89
N LYS A 72 -10.66 -16.07 3.88
CA LYS A 72 -9.70 -16.03 4.99
C LYS A 72 -10.18 -15.20 6.18
N TYR A 73 -10.84 -14.06 5.92
CA TYR A 73 -11.17 -13.07 6.94
C TYR A 73 -12.67 -12.90 7.21
N ASP A 74 -13.54 -13.57 6.45
CA ASP A 74 -15.01 -13.47 6.58
C ASP A 74 -15.50 -12.01 6.51
N LYS A 75 -14.89 -11.21 5.61
CA LYS A 75 -15.15 -9.78 5.41
C LYS A 75 -15.07 -9.44 3.93
N GLU A 76 -15.89 -8.50 3.48
CA GLU A 76 -15.85 -7.98 2.10
C GLU A 76 -14.66 -7.03 1.90
N PHE A 77 -14.00 -7.15 0.74
CA PHE A 77 -12.86 -6.31 0.36
C PHE A 77 -13.13 -5.52 -0.93
N ILE A 78 -12.59 -4.30 -0.98
CA ILE A 78 -12.81 -3.34 -2.06
C ILE A 78 -11.52 -3.16 -2.85
N TYR A 79 -11.64 -3.26 -4.18
CA TYR A 79 -10.56 -3.04 -5.13
C TYR A 79 -10.02 -1.60 -5.07
N ALA A 80 -8.69 -1.46 -5.04
CA ALA A 80 -7.99 -0.17 -5.09
C ALA A 80 -6.92 -0.09 -6.20
N GLY A 81 -6.56 -1.20 -6.83
CA GLY A 81 -5.63 -1.23 -7.95
C GLY A 81 -5.08 -2.63 -8.18
N TYR A 82 -4.56 -2.89 -9.38
CA TYR A 82 -3.96 -4.18 -9.72
C TYR A 82 -2.76 -4.02 -10.64
N LYS A 83 -1.74 -4.83 -10.40
CA LYS A 83 -0.47 -4.83 -11.13
C LYS A 83 -0.24 -6.21 -11.73
N LEU A 84 -0.11 -6.25 -13.05
CA LEU A 84 0.35 -7.44 -13.77
C LEU A 84 1.83 -7.71 -13.47
N PRO A 85 2.26 -8.98 -13.50
CA PRO A 85 3.68 -9.30 -13.45
C PRO A 85 4.37 -8.68 -14.67
N ASP A 86 5.56 -8.12 -14.46
CA ASP A 86 6.30 -7.53 -15.55
C ASP A 86 6.87 -8.62 -16.50
N MET A 87 7.20 -8.22 -17.72
CA MET A 87 7.70 -9.16 -18.74
C MET A 87 9.06 -9.78 -18.36
N LEU A 88 9.80 -9.12 -17.46
CA LEU A 88 11.14 -9.54 -17.03
C LEU A 88 11.11 -10.36 -15.73
N GLY A 89 9.96 -10.50 -15.07
CA GLY A 89 9.78 -11.27 -13.85
C GLY A 89 10.41 -10.64 -12.61
N TYR A 90 10.62 -9.32 -12.61
CA TYR A 90 11.08 -8.57 -11.44
C TYR A 90 9.94 -8.13 -10.54
N ASP A 91 8.75 -7.95 -11.11
CA ASP A 91 7.56 -7.54 -10.39
C ASP A 91 6.56 -8.68 -10.36
N GLU A 92 6.12 -9.04 -9.16
CA GLU A 92 5.09 -10.05 -8.95
C GLU A 92 3.69 -9.49 -9.21
N GLU A 93 2.76 -10.39 -9.52
CA GLU A 93 1.35 -10.06 -9.65
C GLU A 93 0.79 -9.64 -8.28
N SER A 94 0.18 -8.47 -8.22
CA SER A 94 -0.33 -7.94 -6.96
C SER A 94 -1.65 -7.20 -7.13
N LEU A 95 -2.48 -7.31 -6.09
CA LEU A 95 -3.74 -6.61 -5.94
C LEU A 95 -3.65 -5.68 -4.72
N ARG A 96 -4.01 -4.40 -4.89
CA ARG A 96 -4.21 -3.46 -3.80
C ARG A 96 -5.68 -3.42 -3.43
N VAL A 97 -5.98 -3.59 -2.14
CA VAL A 97 -7.34 -3.57 -1.60
C VAL A 97 -7.39 -2.88 -0.24
N TYR A 98 -8.59 -2.62 0.24
CA TYR A 98 -8.88 -2.31 1.64
C TYR A 98 -10.20 -3.00 2.01
N ALA A 99 -10.41 -3.31 3.28
CA ALA A 99 -11.64 -3.97 3.67
C ALA A 99 -12.81 -2.98 3.74
N ASN A 100 -14.03 -3.46 3.53
CA ASN A 100 -15.22 -2.61 3.60
C ASN A 100 -15.36 -1.98 5.00
N GLY A 101 -15.48 -0.65 5.04
CA GLY A 101 -15.52 0.16 6.25
C GLY A 101 -14.15 0.70 6.72
N ASP A 102 -13.04 0.22 6.16
CA ASP A 102 -11.69 0.69 6.49
C ASP A 102 -11.33 1.96 5.67
N ASN A 103 -10.27 2.68 6.08
CA ASN A 103 -9.85 3.90 5.39
C ASN A 103 -8.99 3.56 4.15
N PRO A 104 -9.43 3.88 2.92
CA PRO A 104 -8.70 3.53 1.70
C PRO A 104 -7.31 4.18 1.59
N LYS A 105 -7.04 5.24 2.36
CA LYS A 105 -5.75 5.92 2.33
C LYS A 105 -4.71 5.24 3.22
N THR A 106 -5.10 4.78 4.39
CA THR A 106 -4.17 4.28 5.42
C THR A 106 -4.23 2.77 5.62
N ASP A 107 -5.36 2.15 5.31
CA ASP A 107 -5.62 0.73 5.56
C ASP A 107 -5.62 -0.09 4.27
N CYS A 108 -5.09 0.49 3.19
CA CYS A 108 -4.88 -0.22 1.94
C CYS A 108 -3.64 -1.10 2.04
N PHE A 109 -3.79 -2.37 1.68
CA PHE A 109 -2.73 -3.38 1.72
C PHE A 109 -2.66 -4.15 0.41
N THR A 110 -1.65 -5.02 0.29
CA THR A 110 -1.35 -5.78 -0.92
C THR A 110 -1.66 -7.27 -0.70
N VAL A 111 -2.20 -7.90 -1.74
CA VAL A 111 -2.24 -9.36 -1.93
C VAL A 111 -1.30 -9.71 -3.07
N GLU A 112 -0.43 -10.68 -2.86
CA GLU A 112 0.56 -11.14 -3.84
C GLU A 112 0.31 -12.60 -4.20
N ARG A 113 0.50 -12.94 -5.48
CA ARG A 113 0.47 -14.33 -5.92
C ARG A 113 1.85 -14.96 -5.77
N THR A 114 1.92 -16.07 -5.05
CA THR A 114 3.14 -16.86 -4.84
C THR A 114 3.04 -18.23 -5.52
N GLU A 115 4.13 -19.02 -5.49
CA GLU A 115 4.10 -20.41 -6.01
C GLU A 115 3.10 -21.30 -5.26
N ASP A 116 2.85 -21.02 -3.98
CA ASP A 116 2.03 -21.83 -3.08
C ASP A 116 0.59 -21.28 -2.89
N GLY A 117 0.23 -20.18 -3.57
CA GLY A 117 -1.10 -19.58 -3.49
C GLY A 117 -1.04 -18.05 -3.39
N PHE A 118 -1.63 -17.51 -2.33
CA PHE A 118 -1.70 -16.07 -2.07
C PHE A 118 -1.18 -15.72 -0.67
N THR A 119 -0.47 -14.60 -0.60
CA THR A 119 -0.08 -13.96 0.65
C THR A 119 -0.64 -12.55 0.68
N ASP A 120 -0.90 -12.03 1.87
CA ASP A 120 -1.41 -10.67 2.07
C ASP A 120 -0.82 -10.04 3.32
N ASN A 121 -0.94 -8.72 3.39
CA ASN A 121 -0.51 -7.91 4.53
C ASN A 121 -1.68 -7.30 5.33
N TYR A 122 -2.83 -7.99 5.42
CA TYR A 122 -3.96 -7.45 6.17
C TYR A 122 -3.74 -7.53 7.69
N SER A 123 -2.95 -8.50 8.17
CA SER A 123 -2.66 -8.61 9.60
C SER A 123 -1.88 -7.42 10.14
N GLU A 124 -1.04 -6.78 9.32
CA GLU A 124 -0.36 -5.52 9.64
C GLU A 124 -1.36 -4.37 9.83
N VAL A 125 -2.39 -4.30 8.99
CA VAL A 125 -3.48 -3.32 9.14
C VAL A 125 -4.24 -3.54 10.45
N LEU A 126 -4.56 -4.79 10.77
CA LEU A 126 -5.26 -5.15 12.02
C LEU A 126 -4.43 -4.86 13.29
N ALA A 127 -3.10 -4.93 13.19
CA ALA A 127 -2.21 -4.68 14.33
C ALA A 127 -2.01 -3.18 14.61
N TYR A 128 -2.32 -2.30 13.65
CA TYR A 128 -1.96 -0.87 13.71
C TYR A 128 -2.42 -0.16 14.98
N ASP A 129 -3.71 -0.20 15.30
CA ASP A 129 -4.27 0.59 16.41
C ASP A 129 -3.66 0.19 17.76
N ALA A 130 -3.45 -1.12 17.97
CA ALA A 130 -2.85 -1.63 19.18
C ALA A 130 -1.38 -1.20 19.29
N TYR A 131 -0.63 -1.29 18.19
CA TYR A 131 0.77 -0.91 18.16
C TYR A 131 0.99 0.60 18.29
N GLN A 132 0.14 1.40 17.63
CA GLN A 132 0.13 2.86 17.77
C GLN A 132 -0.09 3.28 19.23
N CYS A 133 -1.00 2.62 19.96
CA CYS A 133 -1.18 2.88 21.39
C CYS A 133 0.08 2.60 22.22
N MET A 134 0.87 1.57 21.86
CA MET A 134 2.13 1.26 22.55
C MET A 134 3.17 2.36 22.33
N LEU A 135 3.28 2.87 21.10
CA LEU A 135 4.15 4.00 20.77
C LEU A 135 3.72 5.28 21.49
N ASP A 136 2.42 5.59 21.50
CA ASP A 136 1.88 6.76 22.19
C ASP A 136 2.18 6.71 23.70
N GLU A 137 2.01 5.54 24.33
CA GLU A 137 2.31 5.37 25.76
C GLU A 137 3.83 5.50 26.04
N ALA A 138 4.69 5.03 25.13
CA ALA A 138 6.14 5.15 25.30
C ALA A 138 6.59 6.62 25.38
N VAL A 139 6.05 7.49 24.53
CA VAL A 139 6.45 8.91 24.50
C VAL A 139 5.57 9.82 25.35
N LYS A 140 4.60 9.28 26.10
CA LYS A 140 3.55 10.04 26.77
C LYS A 140 4.06 11.09 27.76
N GLU A 141 5.06 10.75 28.57
CA GLU A 141 5.62 11.69 29.54
C GLU A 141 6.35 12.84 28.82
N ILE A 142 7.09 12.55 27.75
CA ILE A 142 7.75 13.54 26.89
C ILE A 142 6.71 14.44 26.22
N ALA A 143 5.62 13.84 25.71
CA ALA A 143 4.54 14.55 25.02
C ALA A 143 3.74 15.50 25.93
N ASN A 144 3.90 15.44 27.26
CA ASN A 144 3.30 16.41 28.17
C ASN A 144 3.96 17.80 28.06
N ASP A 145 5.26 17.84 27.73
CA ASP A 145 6.06 19.06 27.68
C ASP A 145 6.19 19.63 26.26
N TYR A 146 6.02 18.80 25.23
CA TYR A 146 6.22 19.15 23.83
C TYR A 146 4.98 18.89 22.96
N VAL A 147 4.79 19.71 21.93
CA VAL A 147 3.77 19.43 20.90
C VAL A 147 4.38 18.45 19.90
N MET A 148 3.98 17.18 20.00
CA MET A 148 4.50 16.12 19.14
C MET A 148 3.41 15.14 18.67
N LYS A 149 3.72 14.42 17.60
CA LYS A 149 2.96 13.28 17.09
C LYS A 149 3.90 12.14 16.74
N ILE A 150 3.45 10.92 16.96
CA ILE A 150 4.14 9.69 16.57
C ILE A 150 3.20 8.85 15.71
N PHE A 151 3.73 8.26 14.64
CA PHE A 151 3.00 7.39 13.73
C PHE A 151 3.79 6.09 13.54
N ALA A 152 3.12 4.95 13.74
CA ALA A 152 3.65 3.65 13.36
C ALA A 152 3.65 3.48 11.83
N ASP A 153 4.63 2.74 11.34
CA ASP A 153 4.61 2.11 10.02
C ASP A 153 5.01 0.64 10.23
N ILE A 154 4.04 -0.26 10.17
CA ILE A 154 4.22 -1.69 10.47
C ILE A 154 4.62 -2.39 9.17
N GLY A 155 5.85 -2.90 9.13
CA GLY A 155 6.34 -3.65 7.99
C GLY A 155 6.03 -5.14 8.06
N LYS A 156 5.96 -5.73 9.28
CA LYS A 156 5.67 -7.16 9.44
C LYS A 156 5.12 -7.54 10.81
N VAL A 157 4.20 -8.51 10.79
CA VAL A 157 3.76 -9.27 11.98
C VAL A 157 4.14 -10.74 11.90
N ASP A 158 4.22 -11.41 13.05
CA ASP A 158 4.39 -12.86 13.14
C ASP A 158 3.05 -13.63 13.07
N GLU A 159 3.09 -14.96 13.11
CA GLU A 159 1.90 -15.83 13.09
C GLU A 159 0.95 -15.64 14.29
N SER A 160 1.43 -14.99 15.35
CA SER A 160 0.64 -14.64 16.55
C SER A 160 0.14 -13.18 16.52
N ASN A 161 0.29 -12.49 15.39
CA ASN A 161 -0.02 -11.07 15.18
C ASN A 161 0.78 -10.11 16.09
N ASN A 162 1.97 -10.51 16.54
CA ASN A 162 2.89 -9.58 17.18
C ASN A 162 3.67 -8.82 16.10
N VAL A 163 3.86 -7.51 16.31
CA VAL A 163 4.71 -6.69 15.44
C VAL A 163 6.17 -7.07 15.66
N VAL A 164 6.84 -7.50 14.59
CA VAL A 164 8.25 -7.92 14.62
C VAL A 164 9.16 -6.98 13.83
N ASN A 165 8.57 -6.09 13.02
CA ASN A 165 9.26 -5.06 12.28
C ASN A 165 8.33 -3.87 12.07
N ALA A 166 8.76 -2.71 12.52
CA ALA A 166 8.09 -1.44 12.36
C ALA A 166 9.08 -0.26 12.37
N SER A 167 8.66 0.82 11.75
CA SER A 167 9.27 2.13 11.85
C SER A 167 8.39 3.05 12.70
N ALA A 168 9.02 3.97 13.43
CA ALA A 168 8.32 5.06 14.09
C ALA A 168 8.66 6.39 13.42
N VAL A 169 7.64 7.14 13.00
CA VAL A 169 7.80 8.51 12.51
C VAL A 169 7.37 9.47 13.61
N VAL A 170 8.29 10.33 14.05
CA VAL A 170 8.04 11.30 15.12
C VAL A 170 8.20 12.71 14.57
N ILE A 171 7.20 13.55 14.83
CA ILE A 171 7.18 14.95 14.38
C ILE A 171 6.98 15.82 15.61
N VAL A 172 7.91 16.73 15.85
CA VAL A 172 7.97 17.61 17.02
C VAL A 172 7.96 19.07 16.58
N ASP A 173 7.10 19.88 17.19
CA ASP A 173 7.13 21.33 17.05
C ASP A 173 8.38 21.89 17.76
N SER A 174 9.27 22.50 16.98
CA SER A 174 10.56 23.03 17.44
C SER A 174 10.42 24.37 18.18
N ASP A 175 9.24 25.00 18.22
CA ASP A 175 9.09 26.34 18.83
C ASP A 175 9.45 26.42 20.32
N LYS A 176 9.29 25.32 21.06
CA LYS A 176 9.61 25.24 22.51
C LYS A 176 10.82 24.36 22.83
N VAL A 177 11.48 23.81 21.83
CA VAL A 177 12.61 22.91 22.04
C VAL A 177 13.88 23.73 22.21
N GLU A 178 14.51 23.67 23.38
CA GLU A 178 15.77 24.38 23.65
C GLU A 178 16.99 23.61 23.11
N ASN A 179 16.91 22.29 23.10
CA ASN A 179 18.00 21.39 22.68
C ASN A 179 17.42 20.18 21.94
N GLU A 180 17.40 20.23 20.60
CA GLU A 180 16.86 19.14 19.78
C GLU A 180 17.67 17.84 19.90
N ASP A 181 18.97 17.90 20.17
CA ASP A 181 19.81 16.69 20.29
C ASP A 181 19.45 15.88 21.54
N GLU A 182 19.27 16.57 22.67
CA GLU A 182 18.91 15.93 23.95
C GLU A 182 17.51 15.34 23.90
N LEU A 183 16.54 16.10 23.36
CA LEU A 183 15.17 15.60 23.19
C LEU A 183 15.10 14.44 22.18
N ALA A 184 15.91 14.47 21.11
CA ALA A 184 15.98 13.37 20.17
C ALA A 184 16.44 12.07 20.84
N GLN A 185 17.47 12.15 21.68
CA GLN A 185 17.98 11.00 22.41
C GLN A 185 16.94 10.45 23.40
N GLU A 186 16.23 11.32 24.13
CA GLU A 186 15.18 10.90 25.06
C GLU A 186 14.02 10.17 24.35
N ILE A 187 13.57 10.71 23.22
CA ILE A 187 12.53 10.11 22.39
C ILE A 187 12.99 8.74 21.86
N GLU A 188 14.22 8.68 21.32
CA GLU A 188 14.82 7.45 20.79
C GLU A 188 14.90 6.35 21.85
N GLU A 189 15.45 6.67 23.03
CA GLU A 189 15.57 5.73 24.14
C GLU A 189 14.21 5.20 24.59
N SER A 190 13.17 6.05 24.59
CA SER A 190 11.83 5.61 24.97
C SER A 190 11.20 4.69 23.93
N ILE A 191 11.24 5.07 22.65
CA ILE A 191 10.62 4.30 21.56
C ILE A 191 11.31 2.95 21.37
N TYR A 192 12.64 2.86 21.52
CA TYR A 192 13.33 1.57 21.43
C TYR A 192 13.06 0.62 22.60
N ASN A 193 12.23 0.99 23.59
CA ASN A 193 11.67 0.02 24.54
C ASN A 193 10.41 -0.68 24.00
N VAL A 194 9.86 -0.23 22.87
CA VAL A 194 8.73 -0.88 22.19
C VAL A 194 9.27 -2.00 21.30
N ASP A 195 8.72 -3.20 21.47
CA ASP A 195 9.09 -4.37 20.68
C ASP A 195 8.80 -4.15 19.18
N GLY A 196 9.65 -4.69 18.31
CA GLY A 196 9.50 -4.58 16.87
C GLY A 196 9.89 -3.25 16.22
N VAL A 197 10.25 -2.21 16.99
CA VAL A 197 10.77 -0.96 16.39
C VAL A 197 12.20 -1.16 15.90
N ASP A 198 12.39 -1.00 14.59
CA ASP A 198 13.67 -1.22 13.91
C ASP A 198 14.38 0.10 13.58
N ASN A 199 13.61 1.15 13.35
CA ASN A 199 14.16 2.47 13.03
C ASN A 199 13.18 3.59 13.40
N ILE A 200 13.74 4.78 13.60
CA ILE A 200 13.01 5.98 13.98
C ILE A 200 13.38 7.11 13.03
N SER A 201 12.38 7.71 12.42
CA SER A 201 12.51 8.96 11.66
C SER A 201 11.94 10.10 12.50
N LEU A 202 12.82 10.94 13.05
CA LEU A 202 12.43 12.06 13.91
C LEU A 202 12.66 13.38 13.20
N TYR A 203 11.63 14.24 13.21
CA TYR A 203 11.64 15.54 12.56
C TYR A 203 11.26 16.64 13.55
N PHE A 204 12.14 17.62 13.68
CA PHE A 204 11.85 18.89 14.34
C PHE A 204 11.41 19.89 13.28
N VAL A 205 10.20 20.42 13.41
CA VAL A 205 9.56 21.28 12.40
C VAL A 205 9.12 22.62 12.97
N LYS A 206 9.04 23.63 12.11
CA LYS A 206 8.42 24.94 12.39
C LYS A 206 7.37 25.27 11.36
N ASN A 207 6.43 26.16 11.71
CA ASN A 207 5.34 26.58 10.82
C ASN A 207 4.47 25.40 10.32
N THR A 208 4.37 24.33 11.13
CA THR A 208 3.54 23.16 10.88
C THR A 208 2.63 22.98 12.09
N SER A 209 1.32 22.85 11.87
CA SER A 209 0.38 22.54 12.95
C SER A 209 0.49 21.07 13.38
N VAL A 210 1.50 20.75 14.19
CA VAL A 210 1.78 19.35 14.61
C VAL A 210 0.58 18.71 15.31
N SER A 211 -0.20 19.47 16.10
CA SER A 211 -1.41 18.94 16.76
C SER A 211 -2.49 18.42 15.80
N ASP A 212 -2.53 18.95 14.58
CA ASP A 212 -3.55 18.65 13.56
C ASP A 212 -3.14 17.49 12.64
N LEU A 213 -1.92 16.96 12.82
CA LEU A 213 -1.45 15.82 12.05
C LEU A 213 -2.19 14.55 12.49
N THR A 214 -2.54 13.76 11.50
CA THR A 214 -3.22 12.47 11.59
C THR A 214 -2.51 11.47 10.69
N ARG A 215 -2.77 10.18 10.89
CA ARG A 215 -2.26 9.12 10.00
C ARG A 215 -2.53 9.41 8.53
N ASP A 216 -3.71 9.96 8.23
CA ASP A 216 -4.16 10.26 6.87
C ASP A 216 -3.43 11.43 6.22
N ASN A 217 -2.97 12.43 6.98
CA ASN A 217 -2.61 13.73 6.40
C ASN A 217 -1.14 14.11 6.62
N TRP A 218 -0.40 13.38 7.45
CA TRP A 218 0.88 13.87 7.92
C TRP A 218 1.90 13.99 6.78
N GLU A 219 1.99 13.03 5.87
CA GLU A 219 2.91 13.07 4.73
C GLU A 219 2.66 14.25 3.79
N GLU A 220 1.39 14.61 3.57
CA GLU A 220 1.00 15.71 2.69
C GLU A 220 1.15 17.08 3.36
N THR A 221 0.94 17.13 4.67
CA THR A 221 1.04 18.35 5.48
C THR A 221 2.50 18.67 5.81
N PHE A 222 3.32 17.64 5.91
CA PHE A 222 4.75 17.73 6.16
C PHE A 222 5.48 18.30 4.95
N LYS A 223 6.12 19.46 5.14
CA LYS A 223 6.92 20.10 4.09
C LYS A 223 8.39 20.08 4.46
N MET A 224 9.24 19.65 3.54
CA MET A 224 10.69 19.60 3.77
C MET A 224 11.28 20.97 4.16
N GLU A 225 10.72 22.06 3.63
CA GLU A 225 11.13 23.44 3.95
C GLU A 225 10.86 23.86 5.40
N ASN A 226 9.98 23.15 6.09
CA ASN A 226 9.63 23.39 7.49
C ASN A 226 10.53 22.61 8.47
N ILE A 227 11.38 21.71 7.97
CA ILE A 227 12.28 20.91 8.81
C ILE A 227 13.42 21.80 9.31
N VAL A 228 13.53 21.91 10.62
CA VAL A 228 14.67 22.54 11.31
C VAL A 228 15.81 21.55 11.46
N LYS A 229 15.47 20.31 11.85
CA LYS A 229 16.42 19.23 12.08
C LYS A 229 15.75 17.88 11.90
N ASN A 230 16.51 16.87 11.46
CA ASN A 230 16.02 15.52 11.34
C ASN A 230 17.07 14.51 11.82
N TYR A 231 16.57 13.39 12.35
CA TYR A 231 17.34 12.24 12.77
C TYR A 231 16.75 11.00 12.13
N PHE A 232 17.64 10.10 11.73
CA PHE A 232 17.27 8.76 11.32
C PHE A 232 18.15 7.79 12.09
N THR A 233 17.55 7.00 12.95
CA THR A 233 18.26 6.01 13.76
C THR A 233 17.75 4.61 13.41
N VAL A 234 18.66 3.64 13.45
CA VAL A 234 18.37 2.23 13.19
C VAL A 234 18.87 1.45 14.39
N ARG A 235 18.08 0.50 14.88
CA ARG A 235 18.45 -0.33 16.01
C ARG A 235 19.73 -1.11 15.70
N GLU A 236 20.74 -0.97 16.56
CA GLU A 236 22.10 -1.48 16.29
C GLU A 236 22.18 -3.01 16.17
N ASP A 237 21.26 -3.73 16.81
CA ASP A 237 21.20 -5.19 16.81
C ASP A 237 20.68 -5.79 15.50
N ILE A 238 20.07 -4.97 14.64
CA ILE A 238 19.53 -5.37 13.32
C ILE A 238 20.57 -5.21 12.20
N LEU A 239 21.64 -4.45 12.44
CA LEU A 239 22.70 -4.19 11.46
C LEU A 239 23.78 -5.30 11.40
N LYS A 240 23.57 -6.45 12.04
CA LYS A 240 24.52 -7.58 12.13
C LYS A 240 24.05 -8.80 11.37
#